data_AF-A0A3M1D840-F1
#
_entry.id   AF-A0A3M1D840-F1
#
_cell.length_a   1.000
_cell.length_b   1.000
_cell.length_c   1.000
_cell.angle_alpha   90.00
_cell.angle_beta   90.00
_cell.angle_gamma   90.00
#
_symmetry.space_group_name_H-M   'P 1'
#
loop_
_entity.id
_entity.type
_entity.pdbx_description
1 polymer ?
#
loop_
_entity_poly.entity_id
_entity_poly.type
_entity_poly.pdbx_seq_one_letter_code
_entity_poly.pdbx_strand_id
1 'polypeptide(L)'
;MAGSSYAHRRWNRSGTTDADQPAFAPDRGLSGDIGNQARLERIAGQQGAGLAPDPSLRPVARPERQESGSLAPETSPRPRERPERETFVDEFAVEAAAQAVLAVVPDQFMPEAEANVARILSRCAWEFIENPHQVAYILATAHWESRFGHPKYSRSESLVEDHNAYRQRGDGSWSARNHVTTARAGAPRYSHGDSRESLDLDYWDDAYGGRLGNQRGTSDASHFRGRGFVQLTGRSNYAEMSRRLTDEGFTYFLDGVTWGRPETPIDLETHYDHVNRSPELAAKILAYGMMEGTFTGQDLPRYVNDRRTNYTGARAVINGTDQAAEVAAIARRYERVLNDAWPRVFWRSFDPPR
;
A
#
# COMPACT_ATOMS: atom_id res chain seq x y z
N MET A 1 3.55 40.65 20.23
CA MET A 1 3.08 41.09 18.90
C MET A 1 4.27 41.64 18.12
N ALA A 2 4.28 41.42 16.80
CA ALA A 2 5.34 41.68 15.82
C ALA A 2 6.58 40.76 15.99
N GLY A 3 7.06 40.00 15.01
CA GLY A 3 6.82 39.98 13.56
C GLY A 3 8.19 39.78 12.90
N SER A 4 8.52 38.57 12.46
CA SER A 4 9.77 38.29 11.74
C SER A 4 9.44 37.77 10.34
N SER A 5 9.73 38.60 9.34
CA SER A 5 9.50 38.35 7.92
C SER A 5 10.60 37.44 7.36
N TYR A 6 10.21 36.33 6.73
CA TYR A 6 11.09 35.54 5.87
C TYR A 6 11.27 36.21 4.51
N ALA A 7 12.51 36.49 4.14
CA ALA A 7 12.90 37.10 2.88
C ALA A 7 12.96 36.04 1.75
N HIS A 8 12.20 36.27 0.68
CA HIS A 8 12.31 35.56 -0.59
C HIS A 8 13.62 35.92 -1.31
N ARG A 9 14.45 34.92 -1.64
CA ARG A 9 15.57 35.08 -2.58
C ARG A 9 15.17 34.60 -3.98
N ARG A 10 15.05 35.55 -4.91
CA ARG A 10 14.99 35.33 -6.36
C ARG A 10 16.35 34.81 -6.86
N TRP A 11 16.35 33.75 -7.66
CA TRP A 11 17.49 33.33 -8.46
C TRP A 11 17.28 33.74 -9.92
N ASN A 12 18.19 34.58 -10.43
CA ASN A 12 18.29 34.93 -11.85
C ASN A 12 18.97 33.78 -12.61
N ARG A 13 18.38 33.35 -13.74
CA ARG A 13 19.05 32.52 -14.76
C ARG A 13 19.63 33.42 -15.85
N SER A 14 20.94 33.40 -16.02
CA SER A 14 21.61 33.74 -17.27
C SER A 14 22.09 32.44 -17.92
N GLY A 15 21.76 32.25 -19.19
CA GLY A 15 22.02 31.03 -19.94
C GLY A 15 23.46 30.88 -20.41
N THR A 16 23.82 29.64 -20.70
CA THR A 16 24.83 29.22 -21.69
C THR A 16 24.46 27.81 -22.15
N THR A 17 24.76 27.55 -23.42
CA THR A 17 24.25 26.52 -24.34
C THR A 17 25.08 25.23 -24.39
N ASP A 18 24.48 24.20 -25.02
CA ASP A 18 25.05 22.92 -25.52
C ASP A 18 25.48 21.87 -24.49
N ALA A 19 25.34 20.55 -24.70
CA ALA A 19 24.63 19.70 -25.65
C ALA A 19 24.55 18.29 -24.99
N ASP A 20 23.76 17.38 -25.56
CA ASP A 20 23.60 15.97 -25.18
C ASP A 20 22.75 15.64 -23.94
N GLN A 21 21.44 15.88 -24.04
CA GLN A 21 20.44 15.08 -23.35
C GLN A 21 19.58 14.32 -24.38
N PRO A 22 19.35 13.01 -24.24
CA PRO A 22 18.44 12.30 -25.13
C PRO A 22 17.05 12.91 -24.99
N ALA A 23 16.50 13.36 -26.12
CA ALA A 23 15.18 13.93 -26.22
C ALA A 23 14.12 12.94 -25.68
N PHE A 24 13.52 13.30 -24.54
CA PHE A 24 12.34 12.62 -24.03
C PHE A 24 11.19 12.89 -25.01
N ALA A 25 10.70 11.83 -25.65
CA ALA A 25 9.46 11.89 -26.41
C ALA A 25 8.32 12.27 -25.46
N PRO A 26 7.37 13.14 -25.86
CA PRO A 26 6.22 13.47 -25.04
C PRO A 26 5.40 12.20 -24.81
N ASP A 27 5.28 11.84 -23.54
CA ASP A 27 4.59 10.64 -23.07
C ASP A 27 3.11 10.70 -23.51
N ARG A 28 2.74 9.80 -24.42
CA ARG A 28 1.39 9.70 -24.93
C ARG A 28 0.52 9.08 -23.85
N GLY A 29 -0.11 9.93 -23.04
CA GLY A 29 -1.30 9.62 -22.23
C GLY A 29 -1.30 8.23 -21.60
N LEU A 30 -0.58 8.07 -20.50
CA LEU A 30 -0.57 6.84 -19.69
C LEU A 30 -1.99 6.54 -19.16
N SER A 31 -2.69 5.66 -19.88
CA SER A 31 -4.00 5.13 -19.48
C SER A 31 -3.81 4.09 -18.37
N GLY A 32 -3.95 4.50 -17.11
CA GLY A 32 -4.14 3.58 -15.97
C GLY A 32 -5.52 2.89 -15.95
N ASP A 33 -6.29 2.97 -17.04
CA ASP A 33 -7.70 2.50 -17.09
C ASP A 33 -7.90 1.03 -17.48
N ILE A 34 -6.84 0.26 -17.70
CA ILE A 34 -6.98 -1.12 -18.24
C ILE A 34 -6.53 -2.20 -17.25
N GLY A 35 -5.81 -1.86 -16.18
CA GLY A 35 -5.21 -2.83 -15.25
C GLY A 35 -6.19 -3.57 -14.33
N ASN A 36 -7.36 -2.99 -14.02
CA ASN A 36 -8.39 -3.65 -13.18
C ASN A 36 -9.46 -4.39 -14.00
N GLN A 37 -9.54 -4.17 -15.32
CA GLN A 37 -10.60 -4.74 -16.17
C GLN A 37 -10.23 -6.10 -16.79
N ALA A 38 -8.95 -6.45 -16.89
CA ALA A 38 -8.51 -7.74 -17.41
C ALA A 38 -8.36 -8.82 -16.33
N ARG A 39 -9.51 -9.31 -15.85
CA ARG A 39 -9.76 -10.75 -15.66
C ARG A 39 -8.95 -11.46 -14.56
N LEU A 40 -9.37 -11.22 -13.31
CA LEU A 40 -9.24 -12.11 -12.15
C LEU A 40 -10.09 -13.40 -12.30
N GLU A 41 -9.94 -14.16 -13.38
CA GLU A 41 -10.61 -15.47 -13.56
C GLU A 41 -9.77 -16.68 -13.10
N ARG A 42 -8.84 -16.52 -12.15
CA ARG A 42 -8.05 -17.68 -11.68
C ARG A 42 -7.83 -17.84 -10.18
N ILE A 43 -8.67 -17.27 -9.33
CA ILE A 43 -8.62 -17.54 -7.89
C ILE A 43 -10.02 -17.82 -7.32
N ALA A 44 -10.70 -18.82 -7.89
CA ALA A 44 -11.91 -19.41 -7.30
C ALA A 44 -12.06 -20.91 -7.62
N GLY A 45 -10.95 -21.60 -7.93
CA GLY A 45 -10.97 -22.96 -8.48
C GLY A 45 -10.21 -24.03 -7.69
N GLN A 46 -9.70 -23.74 -6.49
CA GLN A 46 -9.02 -24.75 -5.67
C GLN A 46 -9.25 -24.53 -4.17
N GLN A 47 -10.51 -24.52 -3.73
CA GLN A 47 -10.84 -24.91 -2.35
C GLN A 47 -12.11 -25.74 -2.38
N GLY A 48 -11.92 -27.06 -2.45
CA GLY A 48 -12.99 -28.03 -2.55
C GLY A 48 -12.47 -29.43 -2.25
N ALA A 49 -12.08 -29.66 -0.99
CA ALA A 49 -12.11 -30.96 -0.32
C ALA A 49 -11.64 -30.77 1.14
N GLY A 50 -12.59 -30.52 2.05
CA GLY A 50 -12.33 -30.63 3.48
C GLY A 50 -12.18 -32.09 3.87
N LEU A 51 -11.05 -32.46 4.48
CA LEU A 51 -10.90 -33.70 5.23
C LEU A 51 -11.39 -33.44 6.66
N ALA A 52 -12.43 -34.17 7.08
CA ALA A 52 -12.94 -34.14 8.44
C ALA A 52 -11.92 -34.75 9.43
N PRO A 53 -11.84 -34.26 10.68
CA PRO A 53 -10.95 -34.82 11.70
C PRO A 53 -11.46 -36.18 12.21
N ASP A 54 -10.52 -37.13 12.35
CA ASP A 54 -10.72 -38.49 12.85
C ASP A 54 -11.08 -38.50 14.36
N PRO A 55 -12.22 -39.07 14.76
CA PRO A 55 -12.68 -39.08 16.16
C PRO A 55 -12.05 -40.18 17.04
N SER A 56 -10.94 -40.82 16.63
CA SER A 56 -10.36 -41.97 17.35
C SER A 56 -9.15 -41.68 18.27
N LEU A 57 -8.73 -40.43 18.45
CA LEU A 57 -7.60 -40.10 19.35
C LEU A 57 -8.08 -39.80 20.77
N ARG A 58 -7.95 -40.80 21.68
CA ARG A 58 -8.10 -40.62 23.12
C ARG A 58 -6.85 -39.98 23.75
N PRO A 59 -6.96 -39.09 24.74
CA PRO A 59 -5.81 -38.53 25.42
C PRO A 59 -5.18 -39.58 26.36
N VAL A 60 -3.87 -39.79 26.21
CA VAL A 60 -3.06 -40.63 27.10
C VAL A 60 -2.69 -39.81 28.34
N ALA A 61 -3.09 -40.29 29.51
CA ALA A 61 -2.73 -39.72 30.81
C ALA A 61 -1.22 -39.86 31.06
N ARG A 62 -0.57 -38.78 31.53
CA ARG A 62 0.82 -38.82 32.02
C ARG A 62 0.85 -39.38 33.44
N PRO A 63 1.80 -40.27 33.78
CA PRO A 63 1.97 -40.70 35.16
C PRO A 63 2.73 -39.65 35.99
N GLU A 64 2.27 -39.44 37.22
CA GLU A 64 2.91 -38.65 38.26
C GLU A 64 4.29 -39.23 38.60
N ARG A 65 5.33 -38.38 38.65
CA ARG A 65 6.65 -38.76 39.17
C ARG A 65 6.77 -38.32 40.63
N GLN A 66 7.09 -39.29 41.48
CA GLN A 66 7.56 -39.11 42.84
C GLN A 66 8.86 -38.30 42.87
N GLU A 67 8.91 -37.31 43.77
CA GLU A 67 10.13 -36.61 44.14
C GLU A 67 11.01 -37.52 45.01
N SER A 68 12.23 -37.79 44.54
CA SER A 68 13.32 -38.32 45.35
C SER A 68 14.51 -37.37 45.24
N GLY A 69 14.95 -36.82 46.37
CA GLY A 69 16.05 -35.85 46.44
C GLY A 69 17.37 -36.39 45.89
N SER A 70 18.12 -35.50 45.23
CA SER A 70 19.54 -35.71 44.96
C SER A 70 20.25 -34.36 44.81
N LEU A 71 21.51 -34.35 45.22
CA LEU A 71 22.39 -33.21 45.48
C LEU A 71 22.60 -32.28 44.28
N ALA A 72 22.84 -31.00 44.59
CA ALA A 72 23.05 -29.92 43.63
C ALA A 72 24.27 -30.18 42.70
N PRO A 73 24.14 -29.97 41.38
CA PRO A 73 25.31 -29.89 40.51
C PRO A 73 25.91 -28.48 40.55
N GLU A 74 27.23 -28.41 40.67
CA GLU A 74 28.03 -27.19 40.56
C GLU A 74 27.68 -26.40 39.29
N THR A 75 27.35 -25.12 39.45
CA THR A 75 27.02 -24.21 38.37
C THR A 75 28.29 -23.78 37.63
N SER A 76 28.56 -24.41 36.49
CA SER A 76 29.43 -23.80 35.48
C SER A 76 28.85 -22.42 35.10
N PRO A 77 29.66 -21.34 35.06
CA PRO A 77 29.15 -20.04 34.65
C PRO A 77 28.63 -20.14 33.21
N ARG A 78 27.36 -19.78 33.01
CA ARG A 78 26.77 -19.64 31.68
C ARG A 78 27.65 -18.69 30.85
N PRO A 79 27.89 -18.97 29.55
CA PRO A 79 28.53 -18.00 28.68
C PRO A 79 27.77 -16.68 28.80
N ARG A 80 28.48 -15.56 29.05
CA ARG A 80 27.85 -14.23 29.03
C ARG A 80 27.17 -14.07 27.68
N GLU A 81 25.85 -14.03 27.67
CA GLU A 81 25.07 -13.70 26.49
C GLU A 81 25.61 -12.36 25.96
N ARG A 82 26.06 -12.34 24.70
CA ARG A 82 26.42 -11.07 24.07
C ARG A 82 25.13 -10.25 24.01
N PRO A 83 25.13 -8.98 24.44
CA PRO A 83 23.95 -8.16 24.33
C PRO A 83 23.48 -8.13 22.86
N GLU A 84 22.18 -8.33 22.66
CA GLU A 84 21.57 -8.26 21.33
C GLU A 84 21.85 -6.88 20.73
N ARG A 85 22.21 -6.84 19.44
CA ARG A 85 22.43 -5.57 18.74
C ARG A 85 21.07 -4.96 18.43
N GLU A 86 20.69 -3.94 19.20
CA GLU A 86 19.51 -3.13 18.94
C GLU A 86 19.71 -2.32 17.65
N THR A 87 18.69 -2.32 16.79
CA THR A 87 18.65 -1.50 15.58
C THR A 87 17.69 -0.35 15.80
N PHE A 88 18.10 0.83 15.39
CA PHE A 88 17.37 2.06 15.61
C PHE A 88 17.18 2.80 14.28
N VAL A 89 16.10 3.58 14.21
CA VAL A 89 15.76 4.43 13.05
C VAL A 89 16.25 5.85 13.30
N ASP A 90 17.03 6.39 12.37
CA ASP A 90 17.40 7.81 12.31
C ASP A 90 16.39 8.57 11.43
N GLU A 91 15.50 9.33 12.07
CA GLU A 91 14.46 10.10 11.39
C GLU A 91 15.04 11.20 10.48
N PHE A 92 16.22 11.76 10.79
CA PHE A 92 16.88 12.72 9.91
C PHE A 92 17.37 12.05 8.63
N ALA A 93 17.88 10.82 8.74
CA ALA A 93 18.27 10.03 7.58
C ALA A 93 17.04 9.59 6.75
N VAL A 94 15.89 9.35 7.37
CA VAL A 94 14.62 9.10 6.65
C VAL A 94 14.24 10.33 5.82
N GLU A 95 14.28 11.53 6.40
CA GLU A 95 13.98 12.77 5.67
C GLU A 95 14.99 13.01 4.53
N ALA A 96 16.29 12.76 4.77
CA ALA A 96 17.30 12.86 3.72
C ALA A 96 17.04 11.87 2.56
N ALA A 97 16.63 10.64 2.87
CA ALA A 97 16.22 9.66 1.86
C ALA A 97 14.96 10.11 1.10
N ALA A 98 14.00 10.75 1.78
CA ALA A 98 12.81 11.32 1.14
C ALA A 98 13.18 12.41 0.13
N GLN A 99 14.07 13.34 0.51
CA GLN A 99 14.56 14.38 -0.40
C GLN A 99 15.28 13.80 -1.62
N ALA A 100 16.08 12.75 -1.44
CA ALA A 100 16.74 12.05 -2.53
C ALA A 100 15.75 11.38 -3.49
N VAL A 101 14.67 10.79 -2.97
CA VAL A 101 13.57 10.23 -3.77
C VAL A 101 12.80 11.32 -4.51
N LEU A 102 12.44 12.41 -3.84
CA LEU A 102 11.70 13.54 -4.44
C LEU A 102 12.46 14.15 -5.62
N ALA A 103 13.80 14.23 -5.54
CA ALA A 103 14.64 14.73 -6.63
C ALA A 103 14.54 13.93 -7.95
N VAL A 104 13.97 12.72 -7.92
CA VAL A 104 13.76 11.87 -9.11
C VAL A 104 12.28 11.56 -9.38
N VAL A 105 11.35 12.16 -8.64
CA VAL A 105 9.91 12.10 -8.94
C VAL A 105 9.59 13.03 -10.12
N PRO A 106 8.78 12.60 -11.10
CA PRO A 106 8.32 13.51 -12.17
C PRO A 106 7.49 14.67 -11.63
N ASP A 107 7.72 15.89 -12.17
CA ASP A 107 7.06 17.14 -11.76
C ASP A 107 5.54 17.04 -11.63
N GLN A 108 4.88 16.29 -12.52
CA GLN A 108 3.43 16.13 -12.52
C GLN A 108 2.87 15.44 -11.26
N PHE A 109 3.69 14.72 -10.50
CA PHE A 109 3.31 14.03 -9.27
C PHE A 109 3.92 14.68 -8.02
N MET A 110 4.71 15.76 -8.19
CA MET A 110 5.42 16.39 -7.08
C MET A 110 4.52 16.88 -5.94
N PRO A 111 3.36 17.53 -6.18
CA PRO A 111 2.53 18.04 -5.08
C PRO A 111 2.12 16.94 -4.08
N GLU A 112 1.68 15.78 -4.58
CA GLU A 112 1.30 14.65 -3.73
C GLU A 112 2.50 13.85 -3.24
N ALA A 113 3.58 13.77 -4.02
CA ALA A 113 4.81 13.13 -3.59
C ALA A 113 5.46 13.87 -2.41
N GLU A 114 5.55 15.20 -2.44
CA GLU A 114 6.07 16.03 -1.34
C GLU A 114 5.29 15.79 -0.04
N ALA A 115 3.98 15.57 -0.14
CA ALA A 115 3.15 15.26 1.01
C ALA A 115 3.41 13.83 1.53
N ASN A 116 3.64 12.84 0.66
CA ASN A 116 3.45 11.43 1.01
C ASN A 116 4.71 10.55 0.96
N VAL A 117 5.76 10.90 0.22
CA VAL A 117 6.98 10.09 0.11
C VAL A 117 7.64 9.89 1.48
N ALA A 118 7.81 10.96 2.25
CA ALA A 118 8.39 10.88 3.59
C ALA A 118 7.57 9.96 4.50
N ARG A 119 6.23 9.97 4.40
CA ARG A 119 5.36 9.10 5.21
C ARG A 119 5.52 7.62 4.86
N ILE A 120 5.62 7.30 3.57
CA ILE A 120 5.84 5.92 3.10
C ILE A 120 7.22 5.42 3.56
N LEU A 121 8.25 6.26 3.45
CA LEU A 121 9.60 5.93 3.90
C LEU A 121 9.67 5.79 5.42
N SER A 122 9.12 6.72 6.18
CA SER A 122 8.99 6.58 7.64
C SER A 122 8.28 5.29 7.98
N ARG A 123 7.23 4.92 7.23
CA ARG A 123 6.60 3.63 7.49
C ARG A 123 7.57 2.48 7.26
N CYS A 124 8.22 2.40 6.10
CA CYS A 124 9.19 1.33 5.81
C CYS A 124 10.32 1.24 6.85
N ALA A 125 10.80 2.37 7.36
CA ALA A 125 11.84 2.41 8.39
C ALA A 125 11.37 1.77 9.70
N TRP A 126 10.20 2.15 10.19
CA TRP A 126 9.62 1.65 11.43
C TRP A 126 9.09 0.20 11.33
N GLU A 127 8.90 -0.30 10.11
CA GLU A 127 8.68 -1.72 9.82
C GLU A 127 10.00 -2.49 9.67
N PHE A 128 11.14 -1.85 9.90
CA PHE A 128 12.49 -2.41 9.77
C PHE A 128 12.76 -3.05 8.39
N ILE A 129 12.24 -2.45 7.32
CA ILE A 129 12.53 -2.86 5.95
C ILE A 129 13.91 -2.31 5.56
N GLU A 130 14.96 -3.02 5.97
CA GLU A 130 16.37 -2.59 5.78
C GLU A 130 16.81 -2.62 4.31
N ASN A 131 16.24 -3.51 3.49
CA ASN A 131 16.69 -3.70 2.11
C ASN A 131 16.20 -2.53 1.20
N PRO A 132 17.11 -1.71 0.63
CA PRO A 132 16.72 -0.54 -0.17
C PRO A 132 15.96 -0.92 -1.44
N HIS A 133 16.17 -2.12 -1.99
CA HIS A 133 15.46 -2.61 -3.18
C HIS A 133 13.99 -2.90 -2.86
N GLN A 134 13.69 -3.41 -1.67
CA GLN A 134 12.31 -3.61 -1.24
C GLN A 134 11.58 -2.27 -1.09
N VAL A 135 12.22 -1.29 -0.45
CA VAL A 135 11.68 0.06 -0.28
C VAL A 135 11.49 0.77 -1.62
N ALA A 136 12.44 0.63 -2.54
CA ALA A 136 12.32 1.16 -3.90
C ALA A 136 11.09 0.59 -4.63
N TYR A 137 10.81 -0.71 -4.47
CA TYR A 137 9.65 -1.34 -5.08
C TYR A 137 8.33 -0.93 -4.40
N ILE A 138 8.32 -0.75 -3.07
CA ILE A 138 7.16 -0.23 -2.33
C ILE A 138 6.78 1.18 -2.84
N LEU A 139 7.76 2.07 -2.99
CA LEU A 139 7.53 3.40 -3.57
C LEU A 139 7.07 3.34 -5.04
N ALA A 140 7.63 2.42 -5.82
CA ALA A 140 7.21 2.24 -7.21
C ALA A 140 5.75 1.80 -7.32
N THR A 141 5.28 0.93 -6.42
CA THR A 141 3.87 0.58 -6.30
C THR A 141 3.02 1.80 -5.94
N ALA A 142 3.40 2.60 -4.94
CA ALA A 142 2.65 3.81 -4.57
C ALA A 142 2.58 4.84 -5.70
N HIS A 143 3.68 5.00 -6.45
CA HIS A 143 3.70 5.82 -7.65
C HIS A 143 2.73 5.27 -8.70
N TRP A 144 2.82 3.98 -9.00
CA TRP A 144 2.06 3.39 -10.08
C TRP A 144 0.55 3.34 -9.80
N GLU A 145 0.17 2.83 -8.63
CA GLU A 145 -1.22 2.53 -8.29
C GLU A 145 -2.02 3.78 -7.93
N SER A 146 -1.38 4.77 -7.30
CA SER A 146 -2.10 5.97 -6.83
C SER A 146 -1.45 7.28 -7.19
N ARG A 147 -0.27 7.27 -7.84
CA ARG A 147 0.52 8.48 -8.14
C ARG A 147 0.79 9.27 -6.86
N PHE A 148 1.13 8.55 -5.78
CA PHE A 148 1.25 9.09 -4.42
C PHE A 148 -0.01 9.79 -3.89
N GLY A 149 -1.18 9.50 -4.46
CA GLY A 149 -2.46 10.12 -4.13
C GLY A 149 -2.93 11.16 -5.14
N HIS A 150 -2.22 11.40 -6.24
CA HIS A 150 -2.65 12.36 -7.26
C HIS A 150 -3.90 11.86 -8.01
N PRO A 151 -5.06 12.51 -7.85
CA PRO A 151 -6.29 12.07 -8.48
C PRO A 151 -6.21 12.25 -10.00
N LYS A 152 -6.83 11.35 -10.76
CA LYS A 152 -6.83 11.46 -12.23
C LYS A 152 -7.69 12.62 -12.74
N TYR A 153 -8.78 12.91 -12.05
CA TYR A 153 -9.68 14.01 -12.37
C TYR A 153 -9.72 14.98 -11.22
N SER A 154 -9.80 16.28 -11.51
CA SER A 154 -9.85 17.35 -10.48
C SER A 154 -11.05 17.25 -9.54
N ARG A 155 -12.09 16.49 -9.91
CA ARG A 155 -13.28 16.22 -9.08
C ARG A 155 -13.11 15.05 -8.12
N SER A 156 -12.03 14.29 -8.26
CA SER A 156 -11.84 13.04 -7.53
C SER A 156 -11.06 13.27 -6.25
N GLU A 157 -11.33 12.42 -5.27
CA GLU A 157 -10.66 12.45 -3.99
C GLU A 157 -9.27 11.80 -4.10
N SER A 158 -8.31 12.32 -3.33
CA SER A 158 -6.98 11.72 -3.23
C SER A 158 -7.08 10.32 -2.62
N LEU A 159 -6.26 9.38 -3.13
CA LEU A 159 -6.19 7.99 -2.66
C LEU A 159 -7.52 7.22 -2.75
N VAL A 160 -8.41 7.59 -3.66
CA VAL A 160 -9.68 6.90 -3.91
C VAL A 160 -9.81 6.62 -5.41
N GLU A 161 -10.27 5.43 -5.76
CA GLU A 161 -10.61 5.06 -7.14
C GLU A 161 -11.65 6.03 -7.71
N ASP A 162 -11.38 6.53 -8.92
CA ASP A 162 -12.24 7.52 -9.57
C ASP A 162 -13.65 6.98 -9.84
N HIS A 163 -14.67 7.81 -9.63
CA HIS A 163 -16.05 7.48 -9.98
C HIS A 163 -16.50 8.14 -11.29
N ASN A 164 -17.64 7.67 -11.80
CA ASN A 164 -18.24 8.19 -13.02
C ASN A 164 -18.52 9.70 -12.96
N ALA A 165 -18.53 10.33 -14.13
CA ALA A 165 -19.10 11.66 -14.29
C ALA A 165 -20.64 11.58 -14.24
N TYR A 166 -21.24 11.94 -13.12
CA TYR A 166 -22.69 12.05 -12.97
C TYR A 166 -23.19 13.43 -13.42
N ARG A 167 -24.31 13.47 -14.15
CA ARG A 167 -24.96 14.71 -14.59
C ARG A 167 -26.47 14.61 -14.43
N GLN A 168 -27.06 15.56 -13.70
CA GLN A 168 -28.50 15.75 -13.65
C GLN A 168 -29.00 16.42 -14.94
N ARG A 169 -30.14 15.96 -15.44
CA ARG A 169 -30.80 16.43 -16.66
C ARG A 169 -31.92 17.41 -16.33
N GLY A 170 -32.42 18.09 -17.37
CA GLY A 170 -33.49 19.08 -17.23
C GLY A 170 -34.83 18.51 -16.75
N ASP A 171 -35.03 17.20 -16.88
CA ASP A 171 -36.20 16.46 -16.38
C ASP A 171 -36.01 15.94 -14.93
N GLY A 172 -34.90 16.28 -14.28
CA GLY A 172 -34.56 15.83 -12.92
C GLY A 172 -33.86 14.47 -12.87
N SER A 173 -33.87 13.68 -13.95
CA SER A 173 -33.18 12.39 -14.02
C SER A 173 -31.66 12.55 -14.06
N TRP A 174 -30.94 11.48 -13.71
CA TRP A 174 -29.49 11.46 -13.71
C TRP A 174 -28.95 10.60 -14.84
N SER A 175 -27.74 10.94 -15.30
CA SER A 175 -27.00 10.09 -16.22
C SER A 175 -25.52 10.04 -15.91
N ALA A 176 -24.90 8.90 -16.19
CA ALA A 176 -23.49 8.64 -15.96
C ALA A 176 -22.85 8.04 -17.21
N ARG A 177 -21.67 8.53 -17.61
CA ARG A 177 -20.89 7.87 -18.66
C ARG A 177 -20.17 6.68 -18.02
N ASN A 178 -20.68 5.47 -18.23
CA ASN A 178 -20.15 4.27 -17.59
C ASN A 178 -18.80 3.89 -18.22
N HIS A 179 -17.70 4.06 -17.48
CA HIS A 179 -16.36 3.72 -17.96
C HIS A 179 -16.03 2.22 -17.89
N VAL A 180 -16.87 1.43 -17.20
CA VAL A 180 -16.71 -0.03 -17.07
C VAL A 180 -17.43 -0.78 -18.19
N THR A 181 -18.57 -0.27 -18.69
CA THR A 181 -19.36 -0.96 -19.73
C THR A 181 -19.17 -0.43 -21.14
N THR A 182 -18.53 0.73 -21.35
CA THR A 182 -18.15 1.16 -22.72
C THR A 182 -17.19 0.21 -23.44
N ALA A 183 -16.62 -0.77 -22.74
CA ALA A 183 -15.84 -1.87 -23.31
C ALA A 183 -16.69 -3.04 -23.86
N ARG A 184 -17.98 -3.14 -23.51
CA ARG A 184 -18.88 -4.19 -24.02
C ARG A 184 -19.58 -3.72 -25.30
N ALA A 185 -19.44 -4.50 -26.38
CA ALA A 185 -20.13 -4.22 -27.64
C ALA A 185 -21.65 -4.15 -27.43
N GLY A 186 -22.27 -3.02 -27.78
CA GLY A 186 -23.71 -2.79 -27.66
C GLY A 186 -24.21 -2.23 -26.33
N ALA A 187 -23.33 -2.02 -25.34
CA ALA A 187 -23.73 -1.36 -24.09
C ALA A 187 -24.03 0.13 -24.31
N PRO A 188 -25.09 0.69 -23.69
CA PRO A 188 -25.41 2.10 -23.80
C PRO A 188 -24.26 2.97 -23.26
N ARG A 189 -23.91 4.02 -24.00
CA ARG A 189 -22.83 4.97 -23.64
C ARG A 189 -23.08 5.69 -22.31
N TYR A 190 -24.34 5.74 -21.87
CA TYR A 190 -24.76 6.37 -20.63
C TYR A 190 -25.76 5.49 -19.88
N SER A 191 -25.51 5.27 -18.59
CA SER A 191 -26.52 4.77 -17.66
C SER A 191 -27.44 5.92 -17.24
N HIS A 192 -28.71 5.62 -16.97
CA HIS A 192 -29.72 6.59 -16.55
C HIS A 192 -30.41 6.07 -15.29
N GLY A 193 -30.75 6.95 -14.37
CA GLY A 193 -31.40 6.60 -13.12
C GLY A 193 -32.11 7.79 -12.50
N ASP A 194 -32.96 7.50 -11.51
CA ASP A 194 -33.78 8.51 -10.86
C ASP A 194 -32.98 9.36 -9.88
N SER A 195 -31.82 8.87 -9.41
CA SER A 195 -30.91 9.57 -8.52
C SER A 195 -29.44 9.35 -8.88
N ARG A 196 -28.55 10.17 -8.30
CA ARG A 196 -27.11 9.95 -8.42
C ARG A 196 -26.68 8.68 -7.68
N GLU A 197 -27.27 8.46 -6.52
CA GLU A 197 -26.95 7.38 -5.60
C GLU A 197 -27.28 6.02 -6.22
N SER A 198 -28.44 5.88 -6.85
CA SER A 198 -28.81 4.65 -7.58
C SER A 198 -27.83 4.34 -8.71
N LEU A 199 -27.46 5.35 -9.50
CA LEU A 199 -26.46 5.19 -10.55
C LEU A 199 -25.07 4.82 -10.04
N ASP A 200 -24.67 5.33 -8.88
CA ASP A 200 -23.38 4.98 -8.27
C ASP A 200 -23.40 3.54 -7.75
N LEU A 201 -24.48 3.13 -7.08
CA LEU A 201 -24.67 1.76 -6.63
C LEU A 201 -24.62 0.77 -7.80
N ASP A 202 -25.42 0.99 -8.84
CA ASP A 202 -25.47 0.12 -10.02
C ASP A 202 -24.10 0.04 -10.72
N TYR A 203 -23.43 1.18 -10.84
CA TYR A 203 -22.12 1.25 -11.47
C TYR A 203 -21.06 0.41 -10.74
N TRP A 204 -20.96 0.56 -9.42
CA TRP A 204 -19.99 -0.20 -8.63
C TRP A 204 -20.39 -1.67 -8.50
N ASP A 205 -21.68 -1.98 -8.35
CA ASP A 205 -22.17 -3.37 -8.31
C ASP A 205 -21.88 -4.13 -9.62
N ASP A 206 -22.00 -3.45 -10.76
CA ASP A 206 -21.60 -4.00 -12.06
C ASP A 206 -20.10 -4.32 -12.13
N ALA A 207 -19.26 -3.48 -11.51
CA ALA A 207 -17.80 -3.63 -11.53
C ALA A 207 -17.30 -4.70 -10.53
N TYR A 208 -17.75 -4.63 -9.29
CA TYR A 208 -17.21 -5.39 -8.16
C TYR A 208 -18.27 -6.16 -7.35
N GLY A 209 -19.55 -6.07 -7.67
CA GLY A 209 -20.61 -6.81 -6.98
C GLY A 209 -20.41 -8.33 -7.07
N GLY A 210 -20.48 -9.02 -5.93
CA GLY A 210 -20.23 -10.46 -5.84
C GLY A 210 -18.76 -10.88 -5.95
N ARG A 211 -17.81 -9.93 -5.93
CA ARG A 211 -16.36 -10.19 -6.05
C ARG A 211 -15.65 -9.73 -4.79
N LEU A 212 -14.55 -10.40 -4.43
CA LEU A 212 -13.67 -10.00 -3.31
C LEU A 212 -14.42 -9.79 -1.98
N GLY A 213 -15.45 -10.61 -1.74
CA GLY A 213 -16.32 -10.53 -0.56
C GLY A 213 -17.45 -9.51 -0.64
N ASN A 214 -17.52 -8.68 -1.68
CA ASN A 214 -18.60 -7.70 -1.85
C ASN A 214 -19.92 -8.41 -2.13
N GLN A 215 -20.98 -8.03 -1.42
CA GLN A 215 -22.31 -8.54 -1.67
C GLN A 215 -22.97 -7.83 -2.86
N ARG A 216 -23.61 -8.60 -3.75
CA ARG A 216 -24.30 -8.05 -4.92
C ARG A 216 -25.57 -7.31 -4.50
N GLY A 217 -25.83 -6.16 -5.12
CA GLY A 217 -27.00 -5.32 -4.85
C GLY A 217 -26.92 -4.52 -3.55
N THR A 218 -25.72 -4.42 -2.95
CA THR A 218 -25.47 -3.60 -1.75
C THR A 218 -24.49 -2.48 -2.09
N SER A 219 -24.23 -1.59 -1.13
CA SER A 219 -23.21 -0.55 -1.28
C SER A 219 -21.77 -1.06 -1.12
N ASP A 220 -21.55 -2.35 -0.86
CA ASP A 220 -20.22 -2.93 -0.62
C ASP A 220 -19.24 -2.57 -1.75
N ALA A 221 -19.64 -2.70 -3.01
CA ALA A 221 -18.76 -2.42 -4.13
C ALA A 221 -18.29 -0.95 -4.19
N SER A 222 -19.16 -0.01 -3.80
CA SER A 222 -18.79 1.42 -3.69
C SER A 222 -17.97 1.68 -2.43
N HIS A 223 -18.39 1.11 -1.28
CA HIS A 223 -17.70 1.25 0.00
C HIS A 223 -16.31 0.63 0.00
N PHE A 224 -16.07 -0.44 -0.74
CA PHE A 224 -14.78 -1.15 -0.81
C PHE A 224 -14.11 -1.05 -2.19
N ARG A 225 -14.39 0.02 -2.94
CA ARG A 225 -13.59 0.41 -4.12
C ARG A 225 -12.14 0.73 -3.73
N GLY A 226 -11.25 0.83 -4.72
CA GLY A 226 -9.82 1.06 -4.49
C GLY A 226 -9.53 2.27 -3.60
N ARG A 227 -8.76 2.07 -2.52
CA ARG A 227 -8.26 3.18 -1.67
C ARG A 227 -6.80 3.02 -1.25
N GLY A 228 -6.21 4.15 -0.84
CA GLY A 228 -4.85 4.21 -0.34
C GLY A 228 -3.80 4.08 -1.45
N PHE A 229 -2.53 4.00 -1.04
CA PHE A 229 -1.42 3.96 -1.99
C PHE A 229 -1.37 2.69 -2.85
N VAL A 230 -2.00 1.62 -2.39
CA VAL A 230 -2.00 0.31 -3.07
C VAL A 230 -3.34 -0.02 -3.75
N GLN A 231 -4.32 0.88 -3.68
CA GLN A 231 -5.68 0.64 -4.17
C GLN A 231 -6.31 -0.63 -3.55
N LEU A 232 -6.30 -0.73 -2.22
CA LEU A 232 -6.96 -1.82 -1.48
C LEU A 232 -8.44 -1.90 -1.91
N THR A 233 -8.89 -3.06 -2.36
CA THR A 233 -10.22 -3.25 -2.98
C THR A 233 -10.90 -4.52 -2.47
N GLY A 234 -12.19 -4.43 -2.16
CA GLY A 234 -13.07 -5.55 -1.79
C GLY A 234 -13.20 -5.79 -0.29
N ARG A 235 -14.43 -6.05 0.18
CA ARG A 235 -14.76 -6.26 1.60
C ARG A 235 -13.82 -7.24 2.29
N SER A 236 -13.51 -8.39 1.67
CA SER A 236 -12.64 -9.40 2.28
C SER A 236 -11.23 -8.87 2.55
N ASN A 237 -10.69 -8.02 1.68
CA ASN A 237 -9.36 -7.45 1.85
C ASN A 237 -9.33 -6.38 2.95
N TYR A 238 -10.41 -5.60 3.06
CA TYR A 238 -10.59 -4.64 4.16
C TYR A 238 -10.68 -5.36 5.52
N ALA A 239 -11.52 -6.39 5.61
CA ALA A 239 -11.67 -7.22 6.80
C ALA A 239 -10.35 -7.88 7.23
N GLU A 240 -9.61 -8.45 6.27
CA GLU A 240 -8.32 -9.09 6.55
C GLU A 240 -7.27 -8.07 7.03
N MET A 241 -7.23 -6.86 6.44
CA MET A 241 -6.34 -5.80 6.92
C MET A 241 -6.73 -5.31 8.32
N SER A 242 -8.02 -5.17 8.62
CA SER A 242 -8.48 -4.84 9.98
C SER A 242 -7.96 -5.84 11.00
N ARG A 243 -8.13 -7.14 10.72
CA ARG A 243 -7.67 -8.21 11.60
C ARG A 243 -6.16 -8.18 11.77
N ARG A 244 -5.39 -8.16 10.68
CA ARG A 244 -3.92 -8.23 10.74
C ARG A 244 -3.28 -7.05 11.44
N LEU A 245 -3.75 -5.83 11.16
CA LEU A 245 -3.23 -4.64 11.82
C LEU A 245 -3.60 -4.60 13.31
N THR A 246 -4.76 -5.14 13.68
CA THR A 246 -5.14 -5.31 15.09
C THR A 246 -4.26 -6.35 15.78
N ASP A 247 -4.02 -7.50 15.15
CA ASP A 247 -3.16 -8.57 15.70
C ASP A 247 -1.72 -8.11 15.91
N GLU A 248 -1.24 -7.21 15.04
CA GLU A 248 0.07 -6.57 15.17
C GLU A 248 0.12 -5.50 16.28
N GLY A 249 -1.03 -5.03 16.76
CA GLY A 249 -1.11 -3.90 17.69
C GLY A 249 -0.80 -2.56 17.03
N PHE A 250 -0.98 -2.45 15.71
CA PHE A 250 -0.80 -1.19 14.99
C PHE A 250 -1.85 -0.16 15.45
N THR A 251 -1.42 1.10 15.59
CA THR A 251 -2.31 2.21 15.92
C THR A 251 -2.09 3.37 14.96
N TYR A 252 -3.13 4.17 14.73
CA TYR A 252 -3.05 5.39 13.91
C TYR A 252 -4.00 6.47 14.46
N PHE A 253 -3.68 7.74 14.22
CA PHE A 253 -4.50 8.86 14.65
C PHE A 253 -5.35 9.42 13.50
N LEU A 254 -6.65 9.58 13.71
CA LEU A 254 -7.57 10.19 12.75
C LEU A 254 -8.75 10.85 13.49
N ASP A 255 -9.12 12.06 13.09
CA ASP A 255 -10.26 12.82 13.64
C ASP A 255 -10.29 12.96 15.17
N GLY A 256 -9.14 13.12 15.81
CA GLY A 256 -9.06 13.22 17.27
C GLY A 256 -9.06 11.88 17.99
N VAL A 257 -9.10 10.76 17.26
CA VAL A 257 -9.18 9.41 17.81
C VAL A 257 -7.90 8.63 17.46
N THR A 258 -7.34 7.92 18.44
CA THR A 258 -6.31 6.90 18.18
C THR A 258 -7.02 5.56 17.97
N TRP A 259 -6.90 4.99 16.78
CA TRP A 259 -7.45 3.69 16.40
C TRP A 259 -6.44 2.57 16.67
N GLY A 260 -6.91 1.33 16.80
CA GLY A 260 -6.10 0.16 17.18
C GLY A 260 -5.98 -0.08 18.68
N ARG A 261 -6.84 0.56 19.48
CA ARG A 261 -6.96 0.30 20.92
C ARG A 261 -8.19 -0.56 21.20
N PRO A 262 -8.29 -1.22 22.37
CA PRO A 262 -9.49 -2.01 22.72
C PRO A 262 -10.80 -1.22 22.61
N GLU A 263 -10.79 0.07 22.93
CA GLU A 263 -11.97 0.95 22.88
C GLU A 263 -12.28 1.48 21.48
N THR A 264 -11.27 1.50 20.60
CA THR A 264 -11.32 2.06 19.25
C THR A 264 -10.59 1.10 18.30
N PRO A 265 -11.11 -0.12 18.10
CA PRO A 265 -10.45 -1.15 17.30
C PRO A 265 -10.37 -0.72 15.83
N ILE A 266 -9.41 -1.28 15.10
CA ILE A 266 -9.37 -1.09 13.65
C ILE A 266 -10.53 -1.87 13.04
N ASP A 267 -11.54 -1.16 12.54
CA ASP A 267 -12.67 -1.71 11.80
C ASP A 267 -12.83 -0.96 10.47
N LEU A 268 -12.16 -1.49 9.44
CA LEU A 268 -12.19 -0.93 8.09
C LEU A 268 -13.41 -1.42 7.28
N GLU A 269 -14.21 -2.35 7.81
CA GLU A 269 -15.49 -2.71 7.19
C GLU A 269 -16.52 -1.62 7.43
N THR A 270 -16.52 -1.04 8.64
CA THR A 270 -17.37 0.11 9.01
C THR A 270 -16.71 1.44 8.62
N HIS A 271 -15.38 1.56 8.75
CA HIS A 271 -14.64 2.80 8.53
C HIS A 271 -13.69 2.71 7.31
N TYR A 272 -14.21 2.22 6.19
CA TYR A 272 -13.44 1.99 4.96
C TYR A 272 -12.75 3.25 4.41
N ASP A 273 -13.30 4.43 4.69
CA ASP A 273 -12.78 5.72 4.26
C ASP A 273 -11.52 6.14 5.02
N HIS A 274 -11.24 5.52 6.18
CA HIS A 274 -9.97 5.77 6.90
C HIS A 274 -8.76 5.47 6.03
N VAL A 275 -8.86 4.48 5.12
CA VAL A 275 -7.76 4.09 4.23
C VAL A 275 -7.34 5.22 3.28
N ASN A 276 -8.25 6.09 2.86
CA ASN A 276 -7.89 7.24 2.02
C ASN A 276 -7.68 8.53 2.83
N ARG A 277 -8.23 8.62 4.04
CA ARG A 277 -8.14 9.82 4.89
C ARG A 277 -6.92 9.82 5.81
N SER A 278 -6.34 8.66 6.11
CA SER A 278 -5.09 8.52 6.85
C SER A 278 -3.98 8.01 5.93
N PRO A 279 -3.10 8.89 5.43
CA PRO A 279 -1.92 8.49 4.68
C PRO A 279 -0.98 7.56 5.47
N GLU A 280 -0.97 7.67 6.80
CA GLU A 280 -0.22 6.77 7.68
C GLU A 280 -0.76 5.34 7.61
N LEU A 281 -2.08 5.17 7.75
CA LEU A 281 -2.74 3.88 7.59
C LEU A 281 -2.53 3.34 6.16
N ALA A 282 -2.65 4.18 5.13
CA ALA A 282 -2.42 3.79 3.74
C ALA A 282 -0.98 3.30 3.52
N ALA A 283 0.01 3.99 4.09
CA ALA A 283 1.42 3.58 4.02
C ALA A 283 1.65 2.26 4.75
N LYS A 284 1.03 2.08 5.92
CA LYS A 284 1.08 0.82 6.68
C LYS A 284 0.52 -0.34 5.86
N ILE A 285 -0.70 -0.19 5.33
CA ILE A 285 -1.36 -1.21 4.49
C ILE A 285 -0.48 -1.56 3.29
N LEU A 286 0.10 -0.57 2.61
CA LEU A 286 1.02 -0.78 1.48
C LEU A 286 2.24 -1.61 1.89
N ALA A 287 3.02 -1.14 2.87
CA ALA A 287 4.26 -1.78 3.27
C ALA A 287 4.02 -3.18 3.83
N TYR A 288 3.13 -3.28 4.82
CA TYR A 288 2.80 -4.55 5.47
C TYR A 288 2.22 -5.56 4.47
N GLY A 289 1.25 -5.14 3.64
CA GLY A 289 0.63 -6.05 2.68
C GLY A 289 1.57 -6.56 1.60
N MET A 290 2.53 -5.74 1.17
CA MET A 290 3.58 -6.18 0.25
C MET A 290 4.57 -7.13 0.91
N MET A 291 4.97 -6.87 2.16
CA MET A 291 5.95 -7.69 2.87
C MET A 291 5.38 -9.03 3.34
N GLU A 292 4.10 -9.09 3.68
CA GLU A 292 3.40 -10.29 4.16
C GLU A 292 2.56 -10.99 3.07
N GLY A 293 2.54 -10.43 1.86
CA GLY A 293 1.83 -11.01 0.70
C GLY A 293 0.32 -11.09 0.87
N THR A 294 -0.30 -10.16 1.61
CA THR A 294 -1.72 -10.27 2.01
C THR A 294 -2.71 -9.99 0.87
N PHE A 295 -2.25 -9.37 -0.22
CA PHE A 295 -3.11 -9.02 -1.35
C PHE A 295 -3.38 -10.20 -2.29
N THR A 296 -2.35 -11.02 -2.56
CA THR A 296 -2.38 -12.05 -3.60
C THR A 296 -1.84 -13.41 -3.12
N GLY A 297 -1.31 -13.48 -1.90
CA GLY A 297 -0.53 -14.62 -1.39
C GLY A 297 0.92 -14.63 -1.89
N GLN A 298 1.35 -13.63 -2.66
CA GLN A 298 2.75 -13.44 -3.06
C GLN A 298 3.36 -12.31 -2.24
N ASP A 299 4.43 -12.59 -1.51
CA ASP A 299 5.17 -11.58 -0.74
C ASP A 299 6.33 -10.97 -1.55
N LEU A 300 6.72 -9.74 -1.21
CA LEU A 300 7.84 -9.04 -1.83
C LEU A 300 9.20 -9.72 -1.58
N PRO A 301 9.53 -10.21 -0.36
CA PRO A 301 10.77 -10.93 -0.08
C PRO A 301 11.06 -12.12 -1.02
N ARG A 302 10.04 -12.79 -1.54
CA ARG A 302 10.16 -13.87 -2.54
C ARG A 302 10.84 -13.41 -3.83
N TYR A 303 10.67 -12.15 -4.22
CA TYR A 303 11.18 -11.58 -5.46
C TYR A 303 12.35 -10.63 -5.25
N VAL A 304 12.34 -9.89 -4.15
CA VAL A 304 13.32 -8.86 -3.82
C VAL A 304 13.84 -9.10 -2.41
N ASN A 305 15.10 -9.47 -2.30
CA ASN A 305 15.82 -9.75 -1.06
C ASN A 305 17.33 -9.56 -1.28
N ASP A 306 18.13 -9.83 -0.26
CA ASP A 306 19.58 -9.59 -0.27
C ASP A 306 20.35 -10.37 -1.35
N ARG A 307 19.73 -11.41 -1.94
CA ARG A 307 20.35 -12.28 -2.96
C ARG A 307 19.75 -12.09 -4.35
N ARG A 308 18.63 -11.39 -4.47
CA ARG A 308 17.87 -11.28 -5.71
C ARG A 308 17.05 -10.00 -5.74
N THR A 309 17.11 -9.29 -6.87
CA THR A 309 16.23 -8.16 -7.17
C THR A 309 15.46 -8.42 -8.45
N ASN A 310 14.27 -9.03 -8.36
CA ASN A 310 13.38 -9.29 -9.50
C ASN A 310 12.13 -8.41 -9.46
N TYR A 311 12.27 -7.12 -9.79
CA TYR A 311 11.14 -6.18 -9.80
C TYR A 311 10.04 -6.54 -10.80
N THR A 312 10.40 -7.10 -11.97
CA THR A 312 9.40 -7.50 -12.97
C THR A 312 8.52 -8.62 -12.42
N GLY A 313 9.12 -9.63 -11.78
CA GLY A 313 8.37 -10.71 -11.12
C GLY A 313 7.58 -10.24 -9.89
N ALA A 314 8.09 -9.23 -9.17
CA ALA A 314 7.44 -8.68 -7.98
C ALA A 314 6.08 -8.04 -8.27
N ARG A 315 5.72 -7.82 -9.55
CA ARG A 315 4.37 -7.33 -9.92
C ARG A 315 3.27 -8.27 -9.44
N ALA A 316 3.59 -9.56 -9.29
CA ALA A 316 2.68 -10.59 -8.81
C ALA A 316 2.20 -10.35 -7.38
N VAL A 317 2.92 -9.55 -6.58
CA VAL A 317 2.51 -9.12 -5.24
C VAL A 317 1.20 -8.33 -5.28
N ILE A 318 0.97 -7.54 -6.34
CA ILE A 318 -0.18 -6.63 -6.47
C ILE A 318 -1.17 -7.10 -7.53
N ASN A 319 -0.74 -7.24 -8.79
CA ASN A 319 -1.65 -7.48 -9.92
C ASN A 319 -0.97 -8.29 -11.04
N GLY A 320 -0.61 -9.54 -10.74
CA GLY A 320 -0.09 -10.50 -11.73
C GLY A 320 1.16 -9.99 -12.45
N THR A 321 1.12 -9.86 -13.78
CA THR A 321 2.27 -9.40 -14.60
C THR A 321 1.97 -8.16 -15.43
N ASP A 322 0.79 -7.56 -15.24
CA ASP A 322 0.39 -6.38 -16.00
C ASP A 322 1.28 -5.18 -15.64
N GLN A 323 1.78 -4.48 -16.67
CA GLN A 323 2.64 -3.30 -16.54
C GLN A 323 3.93 -3.56 -15.72
N ALA A 324 4.36 -4.82 -15.65
CA ALA A 324 5.48 -5.23 -14.81
C ALA A 324 6.81 -4.56 -15.21
N ALA A 325 7.00 -4.26 -16.50
CA ALA A 325 8.22 -3.62 -16.98
C ALA A 325 8.27 -2.14 -16.59
N GLU A 326 7.13 -1.45 -16.68
CA GLU A 326 6.95 -0.04 -16.34
C GLU A 326 7.16 0.19 -14.85
N VAL A 327 6.50 -0.63 -14.00
CA VAL A 327 6.69 -0.57 -12.53
C VAL A 327 8.13 -0.89 -12.16
N ALA A 328 8.75 -1.89 -12.80
CA ALA A 328 10.15 -2.20 -12.56
C ALA A 328 11.10 -1.05 -12.96
N ALA A 329 10.79 -0.30 -14.01
CA ALA A 329 11.56 0.87 -14.41
C ALA A 329 11.46 2.02 -13.38
N ILE A 330 10.28 2.21 -12.79
CA ILE A 330 10.07 3.16 -11.67
C ILE A 330 10.87 2.69 -10.44
N ALA A 331 10.81 1.41 -10.07
CA ALA A 331 11.57 0.87 -8.94
C ALA A 331 13.07 1.08 -9.12
N ARG A 332 13.62 0.81 -10.30
CA ARG A 332 15.04 1.10 -10.63
C ARG A 332 15.37 2.58 -10.52
N ARG A 333 14.43 3.50 -10.72
CA ARG A 333 14.64 4.94 -10.54
C ARG A 333 14.85 5.29 -9.08
N TYR A 334 13.99 4.78 -8.20
CA TYR A 334 14.09 5.02 -6.75
C TYR A 334 15.26 4.27 -6.11
N GLU A 335 15.55 3.05 -6.58
CA GLU A 335 16.70 2.28 -6.13
C GLU A 335 18.00 3.08 -6.24
N ARG A 336 18.22 3.80 -7.36
CA ARG A 336 19.46 4.54 -7.58
C ARG A 336 19.78 5.54 -6.47
N VAL A 337 18.77 6.22 -5.95
CA VAL A 337 18.94 7.22 -4.88
C VAL A 337 18.88 6.59 -3.50
N LEU A 338 18.13 5.49 -3.33
CA LEU A 338 17.99 4.79 -2.06
C LEU A 338 19.21 3.92 -1.72
N ASN A 339 19.94 3.38 -2.69
CA ASN A 339 21.15 2.59 -2.44
C ASN A 339 22.17 3.35 -1.59
N ASP A 340 22.25 4.68 -1.73
CA ASP A 340 23.16 5.52 -0.97
C ASP A 340 22.53 6.09 0.31
N ALA A 341 21.26 6.49 0.24
CA ALA A 341 20.59 7.19 1.34
C ALA A 341 20.01 6.25 2.40
N TRP A 342 19.37 5.15 1.98
CA TRP A 342 18.61 4.27 2.87
C TRP A 342 19.46 3.51 3.92
N PRO A 343 20.69 3.03 3.61
CA PRO A 343 21.53 2.38 4.62
C PRO A 343 21.94 3.29 5.79
N ARG A 344 21.68 4.59 5.71
CA ARG A 344 21.92 5.55 6.80
C ARG A 344 20.75 5.67 7.77
N VAL A 345 19.57 5.18 7.39
CA VAL A 345 18.37 5.16 8.23
C VAL A 345 18.54 4.25 9.44
N PHE A 346 19.30 3.17 9.30
CA PHE A 346 19.47 2.19 10.36
C PHE A 346 20.85 2.34 11.00
N TRP A 347 20.87 2.45 12.33
CA TRP A 347 22.09 2.37 13.13
C TRP A 347 21.97 1.25 14.16
N ARG A 348 23.08 0.55 14.42
CA ARG A 348 23.11 -0.57 15.37
C ARG A 348 23.84 -0.15 16.63
N SER A 349 23.37 -0.60 17.80
CA SER A 349 24.14 -0.42 19.03
C SER A 349 25.56 -0.98 18.83
N PHE A 350 26.56 -0.20 19.22
CA PHE A 350 28.00 -0.43 19.02
C PHE A 350 28.60 -0.05 17.64
N ASP A 351 27.85 0.54 16.72
CA ASP A 351 28.47 1.24 15.59
C ASP A 351 29.19 2.53 16.09
N PRO A 352 30.38 2.86 15.56
CA PRO A 352 31.02 4.13 15.90
C PRO A 352 30.11 5.30 15.49
N PRO A 353 30.09 6.41 16.25
CA PRO A 353 29.31 7.59 15.87
C PRO A 353 29.72 8.05 14.46
N ARG A 354 28.73 8.20 13.58
CA ARG A 354 28.92 8.59 12.17
C ARG A 354 29.13 10.08 11.99
#